data_AF-A0A174AZ84-F1
#
_entry.id   AF-A0A174AZ84-F1
#
_cell.length_a   1.000
_cell.length_b   1.000
_cell.length_c   1.000
_cell.angle_alpha   90.00
_cell.angle_beta   90.00
_cell.angle_gamma   90.00
#
_symmetry.space_group_name_H-M   'P 1'
#
loop_
_entity.id
_entity.type
_entity.pdbx_description
1 polymer ?
#
loop_
_entity_poly.entity_id
_entity_poly.type
_entity_poly.pdbx_seq_one_letter_code
_entity_poly.pdbx_strand_id
1 'polypeptide(L)' 'MRTEGSPEQSLRRVLKAAGYRMRKSRAPISSDNLGGYMIVDMSGNAVAAGGRFELTLEEVREWVRDMC' A
#
# COMPACT_ATOMS: atom_id res chain seq x y z
N MET A 1 18.36 12.40 16.83
CA MET A 1 16.92 12.27 16.52
C MET A 1 16.71 11.00 15.73
N ARG A 2 16.02 9.98 16.28
CA ARG A 2 15.43 8.94 15.42
C ARG A 2 14.30 9.63 14.68
N THR A 3 14.43 9.84 13.38
CA THR A 3 13.29 10.17 12.54
C THR A 3 12.31 9.01 12.70
N GLU A 4 11.22 9.22 13.44
CA GLU A 4 10.06 8.35 13.31
C GLU A 4 9.78 8.28 11.80
N GLY A 5 9.95 7.09 11.22
CA GLY A 5 9.73 6.92 9.79
C GLY A 5 8.32 7.36 9.46
N SER A 6 8.13 7.98 8.29
CA SER A 6 6.79 8.36 7.81
C SER A 6 5.80 7.19 8.02
N PRO A 7 4.53 7.44 8.36
CA PRO A 7 3.51 6.39 8.48
C PRO A 7 3.49 5.41 7.30
N GLU A 8 3.80 5.90 6.08
CA GLU A 8 3.99 5.07 4.89
C GLU A 8 5.08 4.00 5.07
N GLN A 9 6.21 4.36 5.69
CA GLN A 9 7.33 3.45 5.91
C GLN A 9 6.99 2.38 6.95
N SER A 10 6.24 2.74 7.99
CA SER A 10 5.75 1.78 8.99
C SER A 10 4.80 0.76 8.34
N LEU A 11 3.82 1.21 7.55
CA LEU A 11 2.89 0.33 6.83
C LEU A 11 3.62 -0.59 5.84
N ARG A 12 4.62 -0.06 5.12
CA ARG A 12 5.47 -0.87 4.23
C ARG A 12 6.17 -2.01 4.97
N ARG A 13 6.63 -1.79 6.21
CA ARG A 13 7.30 -2.83 7.01
C ARG A 13 6.31 -3.92 7.43
N VAL A 14 5.12 -3.54 7.91
CA VAL A 14 4.08 -4.49 8.34
C VAL A 14 3.61 -5.32 7.15
N LEU A 15 3.25 -4.69 6.03
CA LEU A 15 2.84 -5.40 4.81
C LEU A 15 3.93 -6.35 4.30
N LYS A 16 5.19 -5.90 4.29
CA LYS A 16 6.30 -6.76 3.88
C LYS A 16 6.47 -7.98 4.77
N ALA A 17 6.28 -7.84 6.08
CA ALA A 17 6.32 -8.96 7.02
C ALA A 17 5.19 -9.97 6.77
N ALA A 18 4.02 -9.49 6.33
CA ALA A 18 2.86 -10.30 5.97
C ALA A 18 2.89 -10.85 4.53
N GLY A 19 3.97 -10.65 3.76
CA GLY A 19 4.06 -11.15 2.39
C GLY A 19 3.49 -10.22 1.30
N TYR A 20 3.13 -8.99 1.66
CA TYR A 20 2.58 -7.99 0.75
C TYR A 20 3.55 -6.84 0.43
N ARG A 21 3.26 -6.11 -0.64
CA ARG A 21 4.00 -4.91 -1.06
C ARG A 21 3.06 -3.75 -1.32
N MET A 22 3.27 -2.65 -0.60
CA MET A 22 2.61 -1.36 -0.85
C MET A 22 3.29 -0.62 -2.02
N ARG A 23 2.52 -0.22 -3.04
CA ARG A 23 2.97 0.64 -4.15
C ARG A 23 2.22 1.96 -4.11
N LYS A 24 2.93 3.06 -4.27
CA LYS A 24 2.36 4.41 -4.47
C LYS A 24 2.46 4.74 -5.94
N SER A 25 1.41 5.30 -6.54
CA SER A 25 1.51 5.79 -7.90
C SER A 25 2.45 6.99 -7.98
N ARG A 26 3.18 7.10 -9.09
CA ARG A 26 4.00 8.28 -9.43
C ARG A 26 3.59 8.88 -10.78
N ALA A 27 2.61 8.27 -11.45
CA ALA A 27 2.13 8.71 -12.75
C ALA A 27 0.95 9.68 -12.57
N PRO A 28 0.67 10.56 -13.56
CA PRO A 28 -0.51 11.42 -13.56
C PRO A 28 -1.80 10.62 -13.38
N ILE A 29 -2.82 11.28 -12.81
CA ILE A 29 -4.14 10.68 -12.60
C ILE A 29 -4.80 10.40 -13.95
N SER A 30 -5.37 9.21 -14.10
CA SER A 30 -6.12 8.77 -15.27
C SER A 30 -7.21 7.77 -14.84
N SER A 31 -8.06 7.35 -15.77
CA SER A 31 -9.13 6.37 -15.50
C SER A 31 -8.63 5.03 -14.93
N ASP A 32 -7.38 4.66 -15.22
CA ASP A 32 -6.73 3.44 -14.74
C ASP A 32 -5.72 3.67 -13.60
N ASN A 33 -5.53 4.93 -13.18
CA ASN A 33 -4.60 5.30 -12.13
C ASN A 33 -5.13 6.50 -11.34
N LEU A 34 -5.67 6.23 -10.15
CA LEU A 34 -6.26 7.22 -9.25
C LEU A 34 -5.23 7.86 -8.30
N GLY A 35 -3.93 7.58 -8.49
CA GLY A 35 -2.84 8.35 -7.88
C GLY A 35 -2.46 8.00 -6.44
N GLY A 36 -3.23 7.15 -5.78
CA GLY A 36 -3.01 6.65 -4.42
C GLY A 36 -2.12 5.41 -4.35
N TYR A 37 -2.58 4.41 -3.59
CA TYR A 37 -1.83 3.23 -3.24
C TYR A 37 -2.49 1.93 -3.75
N MET A 38 -1.65 0.91 -3.89
CA MET A 38 -2.01 -0.46 -4.24
C MET A 38 -1.26 -1.42 -3.31
N ILE A 39 -1.89 -2.53 -2.97
CA ILE A 39 -1.28 -3.63 -2.22
C ILE A 39 -1.16 -4.84 -3.16
N VAL A 40 0.05 -5.37 -3.27
CA VAL A 40 0.38 -6.52 -4.14
C VAL A 40 0.77 -7.69 -3.25
N ASP A 41 0.15 -8.83 -3.44
CA ASP A 41 0.60 -10.10 -2.87
C ASP A 41 1.91 -10.53 -3.55
N MET A 42 2.95 -10.81 -2.76
CA MET A 42 4.25 -11.16 -3.31
C MET A 42 4.35 -12.63 -3.71
N SER A 43 3.45 -13.51 -3.25
CA SER A 43 3.48 -14.93 -3.60
C SER A 43 3.03 -15.16 -5.05
N GLY A 44 1.88 -14.61 -5.42
CA GLY A 44 1.29 -14.71 -6.76
C GLY A 44 1.57 -13.52 -7.68
N ASN A 45 2.26 -12.47 -7.17
CA ASN A 45 2.43 -11.20 -7.88
C ASN A 45 1.09 -10.62 -8.38
N ALA A 46 0.05 -10.78 -7.56
CA ALA A 46 -1.32 -10.36 -7.86
C ALA A 46 -1.70 -9.14 -7.03
N VAL A 47 -2.64 -8.34 -7.54
CA VAL A 47 -3.18 -7.23 -6.74
C VAL A 47 -4.09 -7.79 -5.66
N ALA A 48 -3.75 -7.53 -4.41
CA ALA A 48 -4.59 -7.86 -3.26
C ALA A 48 -5.63 -6.76 -3.00
N ALA A 49 -5.27 -5.48 -3.21
CA ALA A 49 -6.18 -4.34 -3.09
C ALA A 49 -5.68 -3.12 -3.89
N GLY A 50 -6.61 -2.24 -4.30
CA GLY A 50 -6.28 -0.98 -4.96
C GLY A 50 -5.78 -1.12 -6.39
N GLY A 51 -6.49 -1.91 -7.21
CA GLY A 51 -6.14 -2.23 -8.61
C GLY A 51 -5.79 -1.03 -9.49
N ARG A 52 -6.34 0.15 -9.19
CA ARG A 52 -6.08 1.38 -9.93
C ARG A 52 -5.37 2.43 -9.08
N PHE A 53 -4.59 2.04 -8.07
CA PHE A 53 -4.00 2.98 -7.11
C PHE A 53 -5.05 3.87 -6.45
N GLU A 54 -6.19 3.30 -6.06
CA GLU A 54 -7.30 4.06 -5.49
C GLU A 54 -7.27 4.15 -3.97
N LEU A 55 -6.44 3.33 -3.31
CA LEU A 55 -6.37 3.36 -1.85
C LEU A 55 -5.71 4.64 -1.37
N THR A 56 -6.29 5.22 -0.33
CA THR A 56 -5.66 6.23 0.51
C THR A 56 -4.70 5.59 1.53
N LEU A 57 -3.88 6.40 2.19
CA LEU A 57 -3.00 5.89 3.25
C LEU A 57 -3.78 5.34 4.45
N GLU A 58 -4.96 5.91 4.74
CA GLU A 58 -5.82 5.46 5.82
C GLU A 58 -6.47 4.12 5.49
N GLU A 59 -6.94 3.91 4.26
CA GLU A 59 -7.48 2.60 3.85
C GLU A 59 -6.40 1.51 3.88
N VAL A 60 -5.15 1.82 3.55
CA VAL A 60 -4.03 0.88 3.75
C VAL A 60 -3.83 0.57 5.23
N ARG A 61 -4.01 1.55 6.13
CA ARG A 61 -3.92 1.32 7.58
C ARG A 61 -5.06 0.41 8.06
N GLU A 62 -6.28 0.62 7.60
CA GLU A 62 -7.42 -0.24 7.95
C GLU A 62 -7.21 -1.66 7.41
N TRP A 63 -6.74 -1.80 6.18
CA TRP A 63 -6.40 -3.11 5.60
C TRP A 63 -5.34 -3.85 6.43
N VAL A 64 -4.33 -3.13 6.94
CA VAL A 64 -3.33 -3.71 7.85
C VAL A 64 -3.91 -4.11 9.19
N ARG A 65 -4.88 -3.36 9.72
CA ARG A 65 -5.56 -3.71 10.98
C ARG A 65 -6.40 -4.97 10.85
N ASP A 66 -7.07 -5.17 9.72
CA ASP A 66 -7.92 -6.35 9.46
C ASP A 66 -7.11 -7.67 9.35
N MET A 67 -5.82 -7.60 8.98
CA MET A 67 -4.94 -8.76 8.93
C MET A 67 -4.49 -9.30 10.30
N CYS A 68 -4.61 -8.51 11.37
CA CYS A 68 -4.13 -8.84 12.73
C CYS A 68 -5.30 -9.13 13.67
#